data_AF-A0A554FWH6-F1
#
_entry.id   AF-A0A554FWH6-F1
#
_cell.length_a   1.000
_cell.length_b   1.000
_cell.length_c   1.000
_cell.angle_alpha   90.00
_cell.angle_beta   90.00
_cell.angle_gamma   90.00
#
_symmetry.space_group_name_H-M   'P 1'
#
loop_
_entity.id
_entity.type
_entity.pdbx_description
1 polymer ?
#
loop_
_entity_poly.entity_id
_entity_poly.type
_entity_poly.pdbx_seq_one_letter_code
_entity_poly.pdbx_strand_id
1 'polypeptide(L)'
;MRCEEKCNPAGAGLCEPGYQCAPDGLCVRECSGTPSSVGEVCENSLDCAPCSVCLSSGTALRCRQPCRLDRDCPGGATGACEQVGDTKACRLSL
;
A
#
# COMPACT_ATOMS: atom_id res chain seq x y z
N MET A 1 16.32 8.88 2.30
CA MET A 1 15.50 9.47 1.23
C MET A 1 14.97 8.32 0.38
N ARG A 2 13.65 8.21 0.16
CA ARG A 2 13.08 7.25 -0.81
C ARG A 2 13.41 7.79 -2.21
N CYS A 3 13.93 6.96 -3.11
CA CYS A 3 13.96 7.34 -4.52
C CYS A 3 12.50 7.42 -5.00
N GLU A 4 12.06 8.59 -5.46
CA GLU A 4 10.78 8.75 -6.11
C GLU A 4 10.85 8.06 -7.47
N GLU A 5 10.56 6.76 -7.49
CA GLU A 5 10.47 6.01 -8.73
C GLU A 5 9.00 5.95 -9.14
N LYS A 6 8.68 6.64 -10.24
CA LYS A 6 7.32 6.69 -10.78
C LYS A 6 7.07 5.45 -11.61
N CYS A 7 5.95 4.80 -11.35
CA CYS A 7 5.46 3.66 -12.11
C CYS A 7 4.12 4.00 -12.75
N ASN A 8 3.84 3.37 -13.89
CA ASN A 8 2.55 3.52 -14.53
C ASN A 8 1.62 2.40 -14.03
N PRO A 9 0.55 2.68 -13.25
CA PRO A 9 -0.36 1.64 -12.80
C PRO A 9 -1.15 0.99 -13.96
N ALA A 10 -1.19 1.63 -15.14
CA ALA A 10 -1.91 1.18 -16.33
C ALA A 10 -1.01 0.55 -17.42
N GLY A 11 0.30 0.40 -17.21
CA GLY A 11 1.24 -0.09 -18.22
C GLY A 11 2.57 -0.53 -17.64
N ALA A 12 3.44 -1.12 -18.47
CA ALA A 12 4.72 -1.72 -18.08
C ALA A 12 5.74 -0.70 -17.53
N GLY A 13 5.53 -0.19 -16.32
CA GLY A 13 6.56 0.40 -15.46
C GLY A 13 6.99 -0.65 -14.46
N LEU A 14 8.11 -1.32 -14.71
CA LEU A 14 8.68 -2.29 -13.79
C LEU A 14 9.35 -1.52 -12.67
N CYS A 15 8.67 -1.41 -11.52
CA CYS A 15 9.37 -1.13 -10.29
C CYS A 15 10.49 -2.16 -10.11
N GLU A 16 11.62 -1.77 -9.53
CA GLU A 16 12.71 -2.71 -9.24
C GLU A 16 12.20 -3.99 -8.55
N PRO A 17 12.83 -5.16 -8.76
CA PRO A 17 12.44 -6.39 -8.09
C PRO A 17 12.40 -6.20 -6.56
N GLY A 18 11.27 -6.56 -5.96
CA GLY A 18 10.98 -6.25 -4.55
C GLY A 18 10.30 -4.91 -4.32
N TYR A 19 9.81 -4.26 -5.37
CA TYR A 19 8.91 -3.10 -5.33
C TYR A 19 7.67 -3.36 -6.19
N GLN A 20 6.57 -2.74 -5.79
CA GLN A 20 5.28 -2.81 -6.47
C GLN A 20 4.76 -1.39 -6.75
N CYS A 21 4.01 -1.26 -7.84
CA CYS A 21 3.44 0.02 -8.22
C CYS A 21 2.21 0.34 -7.35
N ALA A 22 2.24 1.48 -6.67
CA ALA A 22 1.09 2.03 -5.97
C ALA A 22 0.12 2.69 -6.96
N PRO A 23 -1.18 2.79 -6.62
CA PRO A 23 -2.19 3.38 -7.51
C PRO A 23 -1.95 4.87 -7.80
N ASP A 24 -1.23 5.57 -6.94
CA ASP A 24 -0.76 6.94 -7.15
C ASP A 24 0.46 7.04 -8.10
N GLY A 25 0.90 5.91 -8.66
CA GLY A 25 1.99 5.85 -9.63
C GLY A 25 3.37 5.94 -8.99
N LEU A 26 3.52 5.52 -7.73
CA LEU A 26 4.80 5.47 -7.03
C LEU A 26 5.19 4.02 -6.71
N CYS A 27 6.46 3.68 -6.91
CA CYS A 27 6.99 2.40 -6.49
C CYS A 27 7.13 2.36 -4.96
N VAL A 28 6.45 1.39 -4.35
CA VAL A 28 6.57 1.09 -2.92
C VAL A 28 7.18 -0.29 -2.77
N ARG A 29 8.06 -0.45 -1.79
CA ARG A 29 8.76 -1.72 -1.59
C ARG A 29 7.76 -2.81 -1.18
N GLU A 30 8.03 -4.05 -1.55
CA GLU A 30 7.29 -5.23 -1.08
C GLU A 30 7.90 -5.61 0.28
N CYS A 31 7.12 -5.59 1.35
CA CYS A 31 7.58 -5.97 2.69
C CYS A 31 6.75 -7.13 3.23
N SER A 32 7.41 -8.04 3.94
CA SER A 32 6.76 -9.14 4.67
C SER A 32 6.30 -8.77 6.10
N GLY A 33 6.13 -7.48 6.41
CA GLY A 33 5.78 -7.05 7.76
C GLY A 33 5.05 -5.71 7.80
N THR A 34 4.26 -5.51 8.86
CA THR A 34 3.38 -4.35 9.05
C THR A 34 4.16 -3.05 9.11
N PRO A 35 3.96 -2.12 8.15
CA PRO A 35 4.57 -0.81 8.19
C PRO A 35 4.09 -0.02 9.42
N SER A 36 5.01 0.73 10.05
CA SER A 36 4.70 1.51 11.25
C SER A 36 3.68 2.62 11.04
N SER A 37 3.46 3.05 9.80
CA SER A 37 2.51 4.12 9.45
C SER A 37 1.12 3.61 9.09
N VAL A 38 0.84 2.30 9.16
CA VAL A 38 -0.48 1.77 8.80
C VAL A 38 -1.56 2.41 9.68
N GLY A 39 -2.56 3.04 9.06
CA GLY A 39 -3.63 3.76 9.75
C GLY A 39 -3.37 5.26 9.96
N GLU A 40 -2.15 5.75 9.68
CA GLU A 40 -1.84 7.18 9.66
C GLU A 40 -2.58 7.87 8.51
N VAL A 41 -2.91 9.15 8.69
CA VAL A 41 -3.46 9.98 7.60
C VAL A 41 -2.33 10.37 6.65
N CYS A 42 -2.61 10.36 5.36
CA CYS A 42 -1.63 10.71 4.33
C CYS A 42 -2.25 11.55 3.23
N GLU A 43 -1.44 12.34 2.54
CA GLU A 43 -1.83 13.01 1.31
C GLU A 43 -1.41 12.21 0.07
N ASN A 44 -0.30 11.47 0.15
CA ASN A 44 0.27 10.66 -0.92
C ASN A 44 1.06 9.46 -0.36
N SER A 45 1.47 8.50 -1.19
CA SER A 45 2.18 7.29 -0.72
C SER A 45 3.60 7.54 -0.20
N LEU A 46 4.19 8.73 -0.41
CA LEU A 46 5.48 9.10 0.19
C LEU A 46 5.37 9.47 1.67
N ASP A 47 4.22 9.99 2.12
CA ASP A 47 3.93 10.24 3.55
C ASP A 47 3.94 8.96 4.37
N CYS A 48 3.64 7.83 3.73
CA CYS A 48 3.61 6.55 4.41
C CYS A 48 5.02 5.96 4.62
N ALA A 49 5.15 5.05 5.57
CA ALA A 49 6.33 4.22 5.73
C ALA A 49 6.61 3.40 4.45
N PRO A 50 7.84 2.91 4.26
CA PRO A 50 8.15 1.98 3.17
C PRO A 50 7.14 0.83 3.18
N CYS A 51 6.69 0.40 1.99
CA CYS A 51 5.72 -0.69 1.85
C CYS A 51 4.27 -0.34 2.26
N SER A 52 3.95 0.95 2.36
CA SER A 52 2.57 1.44 2.49
C SER A 52 2.19 2.29 1.30
N VAL A 53 0.91 2.21 0.93
CA VAL A 53 0.27 3.06 -0.07
C VAL A 53 -0.78 3.93 0.58
N CYS A 54 -0.93 5.15 0.09
CA CYS A 54 -1.95 6.07 0.56
C CYS A 54 -3.26 5.78 -0.17
N LEU A 55 -4.24 5.26 0.58
CA LEU A 55 -5.49 4.78 0.02
C LEU A 55 -6.70 5.38 0.74
N SER A 56 -7.80 5.52 -0.01
CA SER A 56 -9.06 6.00 0.54
C SER A 56 -9.59 5.05 1.61
N SER A 57 -9.90 5.61 2.77
CA SER A 57 -10.37 4.90 3.95
C SER A 57 -11.55 5.65 4.57
N GLY A 58 -12.74 5.49 3.99
CA GLY A 58 -13.92 6.25 4.39
C GLY A 58 -13.84 7.68 3.87
N THR A 59 -13.75 8.65 4.79
CA THR A 59 -13.72 10.10 4.48
C THR A 59 -12.30 10.68 4.32
N ALA A 60 -11.25 9.90 4.60
CA ALA A 60 -9.87 10.36 4.55
C ALA A 60 -8.96 9.35 3.83
N LEU A 61 -7.84 9.84 3.32
CA LEU A 61 -6.75 9.01 2.81
C LEU A 61 -5.89 8.54 3.99
N ARG A 62 -5.57 7.24 4.02
CA ARG A 62 -4.75 6.63 5.07
C ARG A 62 -3.73 5.68 4.49
N CYS A 63 -2.60 5.60 5.17
CA CYS A 63 -1.55 4.66 4.82
C CYS A 63 -2.04 3.23 5.08
N ARG A 64 -2.06 2.42 4.03
CA ARG A 64 -2.45 1.01 4.09
C ARG A 64 -1.35 0.15 3.52
N GLN A 65 -1.17 -1.03 4.10
CA GLN A 65 -0.27 -2.03 3.54
C GLN A 65 -0.96 -2.68 2.33
N PRO A 66 -0.35 -2.74 1.14
CA PRO A 66 -0.87 -3.54 0.05
C PRO A 66 -0.84 -5.03 0.40
N CYS A 67 -1.75 -5.81 -0.16
CA CYS A 67 -1.84 -7.26 0.10
C CYS A 67 -2.30 -8.01 -1.15
N ARG A 68 -1.94 -9.30 -1.24
CA ARG A 68 -2.49 -10.20 -2.27
C ARG A 68 -3.49 -11.16 -1.65
N LEU A 69 -3.19 -11.61 -0.43
CA LEU A 69 -3.93 -12.56 0.37
C LEU A 69 -4.11 -12.03 1.79
N ASP A 70 -5.11 -12.54 2.48
CA ASP A 70 -5.39 -12.23 3.88
C ASP A 70 -4.17 -12.43 4.81
N ARG A 71 -3.35 -13.46 4.52
CA ARG A 71 -2.14 -13.80 5.29
C ARG A 71 -1.02 -12.77 5.18
N ASP A 72 -1.04 -11.92 4.14
CA ASP A 72 -0.06 -10.85 3.98
C ASP A 72 -0.34 -9.73 4.99
N CYS A 73 -1.56 -9.66 5.51
CA CYS A 73 -1.98 -8.65 6.47
C CYS A 73 -1.66 -9.02 7.91
N PRO A 74 -1.43 -8.03 8.78
CA PRO A 74 -1.26 -8.26 10.21
C PRO A 74 -2.42 -9.08 10.77
N GLY A 75 -2.08 -10.19 11.43
CA GLY A 75 -3.04 -11.11 12.02
C GLY A 75 -3.65 -12.14 11.07
N GLY A 76 -3.43 -12.03 9.75
CA GLY A 76 -3.78 -13.06 8.77
C GLY A 76 -5.26 -13.47 8.73
N ALA A 77 -6.16 -12.65 9.27
CA ALA A 77 -7.56 -12.98 9.44
C ALA A 77 -8.28 -13.03 8.08
N THR A 78 -9.26 -13.93 7.92
CA THR A 78 -10.05 -13.99 6.69
C THR A 78 -10.77 -12.66 6.44
N GLY A 79 -10.60 -12.09 5.25
CA GLY A 79 -11.10 -10.76 4.91
C GLY A 79 -10.25 -9.60 5.45
N ALA A 80 -9.02 -9.86 5.91
CA ALA A 80 -8.05 -8.82 6.24
C ALA A 80 -7.54 -8.11 4.99
N CYS A 81 -7.50 -8.77 3.82
CA CYS A 81 -7.13 -8.15 2.56
C CYS A 81 -8.37 -7.68 1.81
N GLU A 82 -8.65 -6.37 1.83
CA GLU A 82 -9.83 -5.77 1.19
C GLU A 82 -9.48 -5.06 -0.13
N GLN A 83 -10.46 -4.97 -1.04
CA GLN A 83 -10.33 -4.23 -2.28
C GLN A 83 -10.67 -2.75 -2.02
N VAL A 84 -9.71 -1.85 -2.27
CA VAL A 84 -9.86 -0.40 -2.09
C VAL A 84 -9.61 0.29 -3.42
N GLY A 85 -10.68 0.61 -4.16
CA GLY A 85 -10.58 1.03 -5.55
C GLY A 85 -10.02 -0.12 -6.40
N ASP A 86 -8.96 0.14 -7.18
CA ASP A 86 -8.28 -0.88 -8.01
C ASP A 86 -7.16 -1.63 -7.28
N THR A 87 -6.85 -1.27 -6.03
CA THR A 87 -5.74 -1.86 -5.27
C THR A 87 -6.24 -2.67 -4.08
N LYS A 88 -5.67 -3.85 -3.86
CA LYS A 88 -5.90 -4.63 -2.63
C LYS A 88 -4.99 -4.16 -1.51
N ALA A 89 -5.58 -3.92 -0.34
CA ALA A 89 -4.85 -3.47 0.82
C ALA A 89 -5.42 -4.03 2.12
N CYS A 90 -4.57 -4.11 3.13
CA CYS A 90 -4.95 -4.58 4.44
C CYS A 90 -5.97 -3.65 5.07
N ARG A 91 -7.04 -4.25 5.56
CA ARG A 91 -8.12 -3.59 6.25
C ARG A 91 -7.60 -2.92 7.49
N LEU A 92 -7.97 -1.66 7.62
CA LEU A 92 -7.72 -0.90 8.84
C LEU A 92 -8.82 -1.25 9.84
N SER A 93 -8.44 -1.87 10.95
CA SER A 93 -9.30 -2.02 12.13
C SER A 93 -9.32 -0.70 12.88
N LEU A 94 -10.07 0.27 12.37
CA LEU A 94 -10.35 1.56 13.02
C LEU A 94 -11.58 1.47 13.90
#